data_AF-A0A397FS72-F1
#
_entry.id   AF-A0A397FS72-F1
#
_cell.length_a   1.000
_cell.length_b   1.000
_cell.length_c   1.000
_cell.angle_alpha   90.00
_cell.angle_beta   90.00
_cell.angle_gamma   90.00
#
_symmetry.space_group_name_H-M   'P 1'
#
loop_
_entity.id
_entity.type
_entity.pdbx_description
1 polymer ?
#
loop_
_entity_poly.entity_id
_entity_poly.type
_entity_poly.pdbx_seq_one_letter_code
_entity_poly.pdbx_strand_id
1 'polypeptide(L)'
;MVKKTARCPRCGEVDSAKLKTIEKLSEESKKLKIKIDKMLQEREKANKRFSEEVELMRKKAESILNNSHKTPYEKKIALFKVVEKMEVGDMPLEKKKRVNYILQAHLYSDLAKQSMKDYKKITAETFSKSK
;
A
#
# COMPACT_ATOMS: atom_id res chain seq x y z
N MET A 1 -17.62 -50.21 16.98
CA MET A 1 -18.22 -49.06 16.26
C MET A 1 -18.32 -49.39 14.78
N VAL A 2 -19.54 -49.63 14.27
CA VAL A 2 -19.76 -50.20 12.92
C VAL A 2 -19.65 -49.10 11.85
N LYS A 3 -18.67 -49.23 10.94
CA LYS A 3 -18.55 -48.40 9.73
C LYS A 3 -19.74 -48.71 8.81
N LYS A 4 -20.76 -47.85 8.78
CA LYS A 4 -21.87 -47.96 7.83
C LYS A 4 -21.33 -47.74 6.42
N THR A 5 -21.17 -48.82 5.65
CA THR A 5 -20.87 -48.74 4.23
C THR A 5 -22.17 -48.45 3.49
N ALA A 6 -22.21 -47.38 2.69
CA ALA A 6 -23.37 -46.99 1.91
C ALA A 6 -23.61 -48.00 0.77
N ARG A 7 -24.36 -49.07 1.07
CA ARG A 7 -24.85 -50.03 0.07
C ARG A 7 -26.22 -49.58 -0.43
N CYS A 8 -26.51 -49.84 -1.71
CA CYS A 8 -27.83 -49.60 -2.25
C CYS A 8 -28.87 -50.43 -1.47
N PRO A 9 -29.91 -49.83 -0.86
CA PRO A 9 -30.91 -50.57 -0.10
C PRO A 9 -31.76 -51.52 -0.97
N ARG A 10 -31.65 -51.42 -2.31
CA ARG A 10 -32.39 -52.23 -3.28
C ARG A 10 -31.61 -53.42 -3.84
N CYS A 11 -30.29 -53.30 -4.04
CA CYS A 11 -29.47 -54.36 -4.66
C CYS A 11 -28.24 -54.76 -3.83
N GLY A 12 -27.96 -54.11 -2.71
CA GLY A 12 -26.84 -54.48 -1.82
C GLY A 12 -25.44 -54.20 -2.37
N GLU A 13 -25.32 -53.78 -3.63
CA GLU A 13 -24.04 -53.46 -4.27
C GLU A 13 -23.48 -52.14 -3.74
N VAL A 14 -22.15 -52.14 -3.58
CA VAL A 14 -21.37 -50.95 -3.31
C VAL A 14 -21.18 -50.24 -4.65
N ASP A 15 -21.73 -49.03 -4.76
CA ASP A 15 -21.72 -48.25 -6.00
C ASP A 15 -20.29 -47.75 -6.28
N SER A 16 -19.45 -48.64 -6.82
CA SER A 16 -17.99 -48.48 -6.95
C SER A 16 -17.60 -47.25 -7.79
N ALA A 17 -18.46 -46.85 -8.72
CA ALA A 17 -18.33 -45.62 -9.48
C ALA A 17 -18.45 -44.38 -8.59
N LYS A 18 -19.40 -44.36 -7.64
CA LYS A 18 -19.56 -43.26 -6.67
C LYS A 18 -18.37 -43.18 -5.72
N LEU A 19 -17.83 -44.31 -5.26
CA LEU A 19 -16.62 -44.33 -4.42
C LEU A 19 -15.40 -43.74 -5.14
N LYS A 20 -15.16 -44.12 -6.41
CA LYS A 20 -14.08 -43.55 -7.23
C LYS A 20 -14.24 -42.03 -7.43
N THR A 21 -15.47 -41.55 -7.61
CA THR A 21 -15.74 -40.12 -7.71
C THR A 21 -15.48 -39.39 -6.38
N ILE A 22 -15.87 -39.98 -5.25
CA ILE A 22 -15.59 -39.41 -3.92
C ILE A 22 -14.09 -39.33 -3.64
N GLU A 23 -13.32 -40.36 -4.01
CA GLU A 23 -11.85 -40.34 -3.88
C GLU A 23 -11.20 -39.25 -4.73
N LYS A 24 -11.63 -39.09 -5.99
CA LYS A 24 -11.15 -38.01 -6.86
C LYS A 24 -11.47 -36.61 -6.29
N LEU A 25 -12.70 -36.39 -5.82
CA LEU A 25 -13.11 -35.12 -5.20
C LEU A 25 -12.32 -34.85 -3.91
N SER A 26 -12.04 -35.89 -3.11
CA SER A 26 -11.20 -35.79 -1.92
C SER A 26 -9.78 -35.33 -2.29
N GLU A 27 -9.20 -35.87 -3.36
CA GLU A 27 -7.88 -35.49 -3.84
C GLU A 27 -7.83 -34.06 -4.39
N GLU A 28 -8.85 -33.65 -5.15
CA GLU A 28 -9.00 -32.28 -5.65
C GLU A 28 -9.17 -31.27 -4.51
N SER A 29 -9.97 -31.60 -3.50
CA SER A 29 -10.15 -30.74 -2.32
C SER A 29 -8.85 -30.55 -1.53
N LYS A 30 -8.01 -31.60 -1.42
CA LYS A 30 -6.68 -31.50 -0.81
C LYS A 30 -5.76 -30.58 -1.62
N LYS A 31 -5.76 -30.70 -2.96
CA LYS A 31 -4.97 -29.83 -3.84
C LYS A 31 -5.40 -28.36 -3.73
N LEU A 32 -6.71 -28.12 -3.71
CA LEU A 32 -7.27 -26.78 -3.53
C LEU A 32 -6.91 -26.18 -2.17
N LYS A 33 -6.97 -26.97 -1.11
CA LYS A 33 -6.58 -26.53 0.24
C LYS A 33 -5.11 -26.08 0.27
N ILE A 34 -4.20 -26.88 -0.29
CA ILE A 34 -2.78 -26.52 -0.40
C ILE A 34 -2.59 -25.22 -1.21
N LYS A 35 -3.35 -25.02 -2.29
CA LYS A 35 -3.28 -23.80 -3.09
C LYS A 35 -3.75 -22.56 -2.30
N ILE A 36 -4.84 -22.68 -1.55
CA ILE A 36 -5.36 -21.62 -0.70
C ILE A 36 -4.36 -21.27 0.40
N ASP A 37 -3.80 -22.26 1.08
CA ASP A 37 -2.82 -22.05 2.15
C ASP A 37 -1.57 -21.30 1.64
N LYS A 38 -1.09 -21.65 0.43
CA LYS A 38 0.00 -20.92 -0.23
C LYS A 38 -0.36 -19.46 -0.52
N MET A 39 -1.54 -19.21 -1.08
CA MET A 39 -2.00 -17.84 -1.37
C MET A 39 -2.14 -17.00 -0.10
N LEU A 40 -2.66 -17.59 0.99
CA LEU A 40 -2.77 -16.91 2.28
C LEU A 40 -1.38 -16.53 2.83
N GLN A 41 -0.42 -17.46 2.76
CA GLN A 41 0.94 -17.19 3.22
C GLN A 41 1.64 -16.10 2.40
N GLU A 42 1.44 -16.08 1.07
CA GLU A 42 1.95 -15.02 0.20
C GLU A 42 1.34 -13.65 0.54
N ARG A 43 0.02 -13.62 0.79
CA ARG A 43 -0.69 -12.41 1.19
C ARG A 43 -0.21 -11.88 2.54
N GLU A 44 0.01 -12.75 3.52
CA GLU A 44 0.57 -12.37 4.83
C GLU A 44 1.97 -11.77 4.70
N LYS A 45 2.83 -12.39 3.87
CA LYS A 45 4.17 -11.85 3.58
C LYS A 45 4.10 -10.49 2.90
N ALA A 46 3.19 -10.31 1.93
CA ALA A 46 2.99 -9.04 1.25
C ALA A 46 2.49 -7.95 2.22
N ASN A 47 1.52 -8.28 3.07
CA ASN A 47 1.01 -7.36 4.09
C ASN A 47 2.09 -6.96 5.10
N LYS A 48 2.94 -7.91 5.52
CA LYS A 48 4.05 -7.61 6.43
C LYS A 48 5.05 -6.64 5.79
N ARG A 49 5.45 -6.89 4.53
CA ARG A 49 6.32 -5.98 3.76
C ARG A 49 5.73 -4.58 3.64
N PHE A 50 4.44 -4.50 3.30
CA PHE A 50 3.72 -3.23 3.21
C PHE A 50 3.72 -2.48 4.55
N SER A 51 3.46 -3.18 5.67
CA SER A 51 3.50 -2.59 7.01
C SER A 51 4.88 -2.06 7.37
N GLU A 52 5.95 -2.78 7.03
CA GLU A 52 7.33 -2.36 7.27
C GLU A 52 7.69 -1.11 6.46
N GLU A 53 7.25 -1.05 5.20
CA GLU A 53 7.46 0.10 4.34
C GLU A 53 6.72 1.35 4.85
N VAL A 54 5.45 1.20 5.22
CA VAL A 54 4.66 2.31 5.81
C VAL A 54 5.32 2.85 7.07
N GLU A 55 5.79 1.98 7.96
CA GLU A 55 6.45 2.38 9.20
C GLU A 55 7.80 3.08 8.92
N LEU A 56 8.57 2.61 7.95
CA LEU A 56 9.80 3.28 7.52
C LEU A 56 9.51 4.69 6.97
N MET A 57 8.45 4.83 6.19
CA MET A 57 8.04 6.10 5.60
C MET A 57 7.56 7.08 6.67
N ARG A 58 6.79 6.60 7.64
CA ARG A 58 6.39 7.36 8.81
C ARG A 58 7.61 7.89 9.58
N LYS A 59 8.58 7.03 9.89
CA LYS A 59 9.82 7.43 10.59
C LYS A 59 10.62 8.48 9.82
N LYS A 60 10.70 8.36 8.49
CA LYS A 60 11.35 9.38 7.63
C LYS A 60 10.60 10.71 7.70
N ALA A 61 9.27 10.71 7.64
CA ALA A 61 8.47 11.91 7.75
C ALA A 61 8.61 12.58 9.13
N GLU A 62 8.54 11.80 10.21
CA GLU A 62 8.75 12.28 11.59
C GLU A 62 10.15 12.87 11.77
N SER A 63 11.19 12.24 11.21
CA SER A 63 12.56 12.78 11.23
C SER A 63 12.65 14.14 10.53
N ILE A 64 11.97 14.33 9.40
CA ILE A 64 11.93 15.62 8.71
C ILE A 64 11.19 16.67 9.54
N LEU A 65 10.04 16.32 10.09
CA LEU A 65 9.19 17.25 10.85
C LEU A 65 9.84 17.68 12.17
N ASN A 66 10.36 16.73 12.93
CA ASN A 66 10.72 16.93 14.33
C ASN A 66 12.23 17.04 14.55
N ASN A 67 13.03 16.32 13.77
CA ASN A 67 14.46 16.13 14.07
C ASN A 67 15.39 16.88 13.11
N SER A 68 14.84 17.65 12.17
CA SER A 68 15.65 18.42 11.22
C SER A 68 15.68 19.91 11.57
N HIS A 69 16.88 20.50 11.53
CA HIS A 69 17.11 21.96 11.62
C HIS A 69 16.66 22.72 10.36
N LYS A 70 15.88 22.06 9.50
CA LYS A 70 15.36 22.63 8.26
C LYS A 70 14.32 23.69 8.55
N THR A 71 14.32 24.73 7.75
CA THR A 71 13.24 25.71 7.71
C THR A 71 11.92 25.03 7.32
N PRO A 72 10.75 25.63 7.62
CA PRO A 72 9.45 25.11 7.16
C PRO A 72 9.41 24.83 5.65
N TYR A 73 10.09 25.67 4.85
CA TYR A 73 10.22 25.52 3.41
C TYR A 73 10.97 24.24 3.02
N GLU A 74 12.14 24.04 3.60
CA GLU A 74 12.98 22.86 3.35
C GLU A 74 12.31 21.58 3.85
N LYS A 75 11.56 21.64 4.95
CA LYS A 75 10.73 20.53 5.43
C LYS A 75 9.65 20.17 4.41
N LYS A 76 8.94 21.15 3.84
CA LYS A 76 7.90 20.92 2.82
C LYS A 76 8.46 20.26 1.56
N ILE A 77 9.61 20.73 1.08
CA ILE A 77 10.31 20.13 -0.08
C ILE A 77 10.80 18.71 0.26
N ALA A 78 11.35 18.49 1.46
CA ALA A 78 11.84 17.19 1.86
C ALA A 78 10.71 16.16 1.99
N LEU A 79 9.56 16.54 2.54
CA LEU A 79 8.36 15.69 2.60
C LEU A 79 7.85 15.36 1.21
N PHE A 80 7.85 16.32 0.28
CA PHE A 80 7.49 16.06 -1.11
C PHE A 80 8.39 15.00 -1.76
N LYS A 81 9.71 15.09 -1.57
CA LYS A 81 10.66 14.09 -2.09
C LYS A 81 10.45 12.69 -1.52
N VAL A 82 9.88 12.58 -0.32
CA VAL A 82 9.50 11.30 0.29
C VAL A 82 8.28 10.73 -0.45
N VAL A 83 7.26 11.56 -0.71
CA VAL A 83 6.06 11.16 -1.46
C VAL A 83 6.37 10.82 -2.92
N GLU A 84 7.20 11.61 -3.59
CA GLU A 84 7.57 11.42 -5.00
C GLU A 84 8.22 10.04 -5.27
N LYS A 85 8.97 9.53 -4.28
CA LYS A 85 9.65 8.25 -4.33
C LYS A 85 8.76 7.06 -3.97
N MET A 86 7.52 7.29 -3.52
CA MET A 86 6.60 6.20 -3.21
C MET A 86 6.20 5.46 -4.49
N GLU A 87 6.19 4.14 -4.42
CA GLU A 87 5.52 3.30 -5.40
C GLU A 87 4.08 3.08 -4.95
N VAL A 88 3.13 3.53 -5.77
CA VAL A 88 1.69 3.43 -5.47
C VAL A 88 1.10 2.37 -6.39
N GLY A 89 1.25 1.11 -5.99
CA GLY A 89 0.76 -0.06 -6.72
C GLY A 89 1.25 -0.12 -8.17
N ASP A 90 0.52 -0.88 -9.01
CA ASP A 90 0.79 -1.00 -10.44
C ASP A 90 0.25 0.21 -11.22
N MET A 91 0.74 1.39 -10.90
CA MET A 91 0.41 2.60 -11.65
C MET A 91 1.31 2.68 -12.91
N PRO A 92 0.73 2.80 -14.12
CA PRO A 92 1.50 3.05 -15.33
C PRO A 92 2.42 4.29 -15.17
N LEU A 93 3.63 4.21 -15.71
CA LEU A 93 4.65 5.26 -15.59
C LEU A 93 4.13 6.65 -15.99
N GLU A 94 3.30 6.73 -17.03
CA GLU A 94 2.69 7.98 -17.50
C GLU A 94 1.74 8.59 -16.46
N LYS A 95 0.92 7.76 -15.81
CA LYS A 95 0.03 8.20 -14.74
C LYS A 95 0.83 8.66 -13.52
N LYS A 96 1.89 7.93 -13.15
CA LYS A 96 2.79 8.32 -12.06
C LYS A 96 3.45 9.68 -12.33
N LYS A 97 3.98 9.89 -13.54
CA LYS A 97 4.54 11.18 -13.97
C LYS A 97 3.50 12.29 -13.85
N ARG A 98 2.28 12.08 -14.34
CA ARG A 98 1.21 13.07 -14.27
C ARG A 98 0.86 13.45 -12.83
N VAL A 99 0.73 12.47 -11.94
CA VAL A 99 0.46 12.71 -10.51
C VAL A 99 1.61 13.51 -9.89
N ASN A 100 2.86 13.13 -10.16
CA ASN A 100 4.03 13.84 -9.66
C ASN A 100 4.07 15.30 -10.15
N TYR A 101 3.77 15.56 -11.42
CA TYR A 101 3.67 16.94 -11.94
C TYR A 101 2.60 17.76 -11.25
N ILE A 102 1.42 17.18 -11.02
CA ILE A 102 0.33 17.87 -10.30
C ILE A 102 0.78 18.23 -8.89
N LEU A 103 1.34 17.26 -8.16
CA LEU A 103 1.81 17.49 -6.79
C LEU A 103 2.95 18.53 -6.74
N GLN A 104 3.86 18.49 -7.71
CA GLN A 104 4.95 19.46 -7.84
C GLN A 104 4.43 20.87 -8.14
N ALA A 105 3.43 21.00 -9.02
CA ALA A 105 2.80 22.28 -9.32
C ALA A 105 2.13 22.89 -8.07
N HIS A 106 1.43 22.08 -7.28
CA HIS A 106 0.85 22.53 -6.01
C HIS A 106 1.92 22.99 -5.02
N LEU A 107 3.00 22.23 -4.87
CA LEU A 107 4.12 22.61 -4.01
C LEU A 107 4.68 23.99 -4.42
N TYR A 108 4.99 24.19 -5.70
CA TYR A 108 5.56 25.46 -6.16
C TYR A 108 4.58 26.62 -6.07
N SER A 109 3.29 26.40 -6.35
CA SER A 109 2.25 27.41 -6.14
C SER A 109 2.23 27.89 -4.68
N ASP A 110 2.29 26.97 -3.72
CA ASP A 110 2.29 27.33 -2.31
C ASP A 110 3.56 28.07 -1.90
N LEU A 111 4.72 27.61 -2.37
CA LEU A 111 6.00 28.25 -2.11
C LEU A 111 6.02 29.68 -2.67
N ALA A 112 5.48 29.88 -3.88
CA ALA A 112 5.37 31.21 -4.49
C ALA A 112 4.45 32.14 -3.70
N LYS A 113 3.28 31.66 -3.26
CA LYS A 113 2.35 32.44 -2.42
C LYS A 113 3.01 32.88 -1.12
N GLN A 114 3.77 31.99 -0.49
CA GLN A 114 4.43 32.28 0.78
C GLN A 114 5.62 33.24 0.59
N SER A 115 6.45 33.02 -0.44
CA SER A 115 7.54 33.93 -0.81
C SER A 115 7.03 35.35 -1.11
N MET A 116 5.91 35.48 -1.81
CA MET A 116 5.29 36.79 -2.05
C MET A 116 4.77 37.47 -0.78
N LYS A 117 4.26 36.70 0.19
CA LYS A 117 3.85 37.24 1.50
C LYS A 117 5.07 37.75 2.27
N ASP A 118 6.14 36.97 2.30
CA ASP A 118 7.38 37.33 3.00
C ASP A 118 8.02 38.56 2.38
N TYR A 119 8.09 38.64 1.04
CA TYR A 119 8.56 39.82 0.32
C TYR A 119 7.76 41.07 0.72
N LYS A 120 6.42 41.03 0.63
CA LYS A 120 5.56 42.18 0.99
C LYS A 120 5.78 42.62 2.44
N LYS A 121 5.95 41.68 3.36
CA LYS A 121 6.20 41.96 4.77
C LYS A 121 7.54 42.68 4.96
N ILE A 122 8.62 42.13 4.40
CA ILE A 122 9.97 42.72 4.49
C ILE A 122 9.97 44.11 3.87
N THR A 123 9.35 44.30 2.71
CA THR A 123 9.20 45.61 2.07
C THR A 123 8.50 46.60 2.99
N ALA A 124 7.34 46.25 3.54
CA ALA A 124 6.60 47.13 4.45
C ALA A 124 7.42 47.48 5.71
N GLU A 125 8.13 46.52 6.31
CA GLU A 125 9.00 46.75 7.46
C GLU A 125 10.19 47.66 7.13
N THR A 126 10.76 47.54 5.93
CA THR A 126 11.91 48.35 5.51
C THR A 126 11.51 49.81 5.27
N PHE A 127 10.39 50.03 4.57
CA PHE A 127 9.90 51.38 4.26
C PHE A 127 9.22 52.07 5.44
N SER A 128 8.73 51.33 6.43
CA SER A 128 8.17 51.92 7.67
C SER A 128 9.25 52.38 8.64
N LYS A 129 10.44 51.76 8.62
CA LYS A 129 11.61 52.15 9.43
C LYS A 129 12.50 53.22 8.78
N SER A 130 12.28 53.55 7.50
CA SER A 130 13.01 54.62 6.80
C SER A 130 12.31 55.99 6.87
N LYS A 131 11.30 56.12 7.72
CA LYS A 131 10.65 57.37 8.11
C LYS A 131 11.00 57.69 9.55
#